data_AF-A0AAU7W285-F1
#
_entry.id   AF-A0AAU7W285-F1
#
_cell.length_a   1.000
_cell.length_b   1.000
_cell.length_c   1.000
_cell.angle_alpha   90.00
_cell.angle_beta   90.00
_cell.angle_gamma   90.00
#
_symmetry.space_group_name_H-M   'P 1'
#
loop_
_entity.id
_entity.type
_entity.pdbx_description
1 polymer ?
#
loop_
_entity_poly.entity_id
_entity_poly.type
_entity_poly.pdbx_seq_one_letter_code
_entity_poly.pdbx_strand_id
1 'polypeptide(L)' 'MSADHSADSPRLFLSEEEAAAQLGIHRTTLRALALDGRSPIEPVSLTAHKRIYRLRDLERLGGVAE' A
#
# COMPACT_ATOMS: atom_id res chain seq x y z
N MET A 1 -28.51 -8.27 13.77
CA MET A 1 -27.35 -8.73 12.98
C MET A 1 -26.83 -7.58 12.15
N SER A 2 -25.67 -7.02 12.50
CA SER A 2 -24.72 -6.36 11.59
C SER A 2 -23.49 -6.02 12.44
N ALA A 3 -22.36 -6.59 12.04
CA ALA A 3 -21.16 -6.72 12.85
C ALA A 3 -20.57 -5.36 13.25
N ASP A 4 -20.33 -5.23 14.56
CA ASP A 4 -19.02 -4.92 15.13
C ASP A 4 -18.15 -3.91 14.33
N HIS A 5 -18.24 -2.63 14.72
CA HIS A 5 -17.33 -1.56 14.30
C HIS A 5 -15.96 -1.61 15.01
N SER A 6 -15.53 -2.76 15.57
CA SER A 6 -14.20 -2.86 16.22
C SER A 6 -13.12 -3.10 15.17
N ALA A 7 -12.90 -2.11 14.31
CA ALA A 7 -11.71 -2.02 13.47
C ALA A 7 -11.17 -0.59 13.39
N ASP A 8 -11.27 0.17 14.48
CA ASP A 8 -10.43 1.35 14.72
C ASP A 8 -9.02 0.88 15.11
N SER A 9 -8.40 0.13 14.22
CA SER A 9 -6.97 -0.17 14.26
C SER A 9 -6.42 0.43 12.97
N PRO A 10 -5.61 1.50 13.03
CA PRO A 10 -5.06 2.10 11.84
C PRO A 10 -4.29 1.00 11.09
N ARG A 11 -4.73 0.66 9.88
CA ARG A 11 -4.06 -0.35 9.05
C ARG A 11 -2.68 0.18 8.67
N LEU A 12 -1.66 -0.17 9.45
CA LEU A 12 -0.30 0.33 9.26
C LEU A 12 0.33 -0.14 7.94
N PHE A 13 -0.18 -1.24 7.38
CA PHE A 13 0.32 -1.86 6.16
C PHE A 13 -0.81 -2.17 5.21
N LEU A 14 -0.56 -1.93 3.93
CA LEU A 14 -1.45 -2.19 2.81
C LEU A 14 -0.82 -3.23 1.88
N SER A 15 -1.67 -4.05 1.27
CA SER A 15 -1.25 -4.95 0.19
C SER A 15 -0.90 -4.15 -1.07
N GLU A 16 -0.18 -4.76 -2.01
CA GLU A 16 0.14 -4.12 -3.30
C GLU A 16 -1.10 -3.59 -4.03
N GLU A 17 -2.23 -4.31 -3.97
CA GLU A 17 -3.47 -3.89 -4.62
C GLU A 17 -4.10 -2.66 -3.93
N GLU A 18 -4.15 -2.66 -2.60
CA GLU A 18 -4.65 -1.54 -1.79
C GLU A 18 -3.76 -0.29 -1.94
N ALA A 19 -2.43 -0.50 -1.92
CA ALA A 19 -1.45 0.55 -2.11
C ALA A 19 -1.57 1.19 -3.50
N ALA A 20 -1.75 0.36 -4.53
CA ALA A 20 -1.96 0.85 -5.88
C ALA A 20 -3.27 1.63 -6.01
N ALA A 21 -4.36 1.13 -5.40
CA ALA A 21 -5.64 1.82 -5.35
C ALA A 21 -5.53 3.19 -4.66
N GLN A 22 -4.80 3.27 -3.53
CA GLN A 22 -4.61 4.52 -2.81
C GLN A 22 -3.76 5.55 -3.58
N LEU A 23 -2.77 5.07 -4.35
CA LEU A 23 -1.98 5.92 -5.24
C LEU A 23 -2.68 6.24 -6.57
N GLY A 24 -3.87 5.67 -6.83
CA GLY A 24 -4.59 5.85 -8.08
C GLY A 24 -3.89 5.22 -9.30
N ILE A 25 -3.03 4.22 -9.09
CA ILE A 25 -2.30 3.52 -10.16
C ILE A 25 -2.70 2.04 -10.23
N HIS A 26 -2.40 1.38 -11.35
CA HIS A 26 -2.67 -0.04 -11.49
C HIS A 26 -1.63 -0.87 -10.70
N ARG A 27 -2.06 -1.98 -10.08
CA ARG A 27 -1.17 -2.87 -9.30
C ARG A 27 0.07 -3.32 -10.08
N THR A 28 -0.08 -3.57 -11.38
CA THR A 28 1.01 -4.00 -12.26
C THR A 28 2.05 -2.92 -12.46
N THR A 29 1.62 -1.64 -12.48
CA THR A 29 2.52 -0.49 -12.54
C THR A 29 3.31 -0.37 -11.26
N LEU A 30 2.65 -0.45 -10.09
CA LEU A 30 3.33 -0.43 -8.79
C LEU A 30 4.33 -1.59 -8.67
N ARG A 31 3.92 -2.79 -9.09
CA ARG A 31 4.77 -3.99 -9.11
C ARG A 31 6.00 -3.81 -10.01
N ALA A 32 5.82 -3.24 -11.20
CA ALA A 32 6.90 -2.98 -12.15
C ALA A 32 7.90 -1.97 -11.58
N LEU A 33 7.42 -0.86 -11.01
CA LEU A 33 8.26 0.14 -10.35
C LEU A 33 9.07 -0.47 -9.19
N ALA A 34 8.43 -1.33 -8.38
CA ALA A 34 9.08 -2.02 -7.28
C ALA A 34 10.12 -3.05 -7.75
N LEU A 35 9.91 -3.71 -8.90
CA LEU A 35 10.89 -4.61 -9.51
C LEU A 35 12.07 -3.85 -10.12
N ASP A 36 11.81 -2.69 -10.71
CA ASP A 36 12.81 -1.82 -11.34
C ASP A 36 13.65 -1.03 -10.31
N GLY A 37 13.30 -1.12 -9.02
CA GLY A 37 13.95 -0.33 -7.96
C GLY A 37 13.64 1.17 -8.03
N ARG A 38 12.65 1.56 -8.84
CA ARG A 38 12.19 2.95 -9.01
C ARG A 38 10.89 3.24 -8.27
N SER A 39 10.43 2.29 -7.45
CA SER A 39 9.27 2.53 -6.60
C SER A 39 9.58 3.67 -5.65
N PRO A 40 8.73 4.71 -5.61
CA PRO A 40 8.89 5.83 -4.69
C PRO A 40 8.76 5.41 -3.22
N ILE A 41 8.21 4.21 -2.96
CA ILE A 41 8.04 3.63 -1.63
C ILE A 41 8.70 2.27 -1.63
N GLU A 42 9.50 1.99 -0.61
CA GLU A 42 10.18 0.71 -0.47
C GLU A 42 9.20 -0.36 0.02
N PRO A 43 8.88 -1.39 -0.80
CA PRO A 43 7.96 -2.44 -0.41
C PRO A 43 8.62 -3.38 0.60
N VAL A 44 7.86 -3.79 1.62
CA VAL A 44 8.26 -4.89 2.49
C VAL A 44 7.86 -6.20 1.82
N SER A 45 8.85 -6.97 1.40
CA SER A 45 8.62 -8.29 0.80
C SER A 45 8.35 -9.30 1.91
N LEU A 46 7.11 -9.79 2.01
CA LEU A 46 6.74 -10.88 2.91
C LEU A 46 7.14 -12.24 2.32
N THR A 47 7.00 -12.38 0.99
CA THR A 47 7.41 -13.56 0.23
C THR A 47 7.86 -13.12 -1.16
N ALA A 48 8.34 -14.06 -1.98
CA ALA A 48 8.74 -13.80 -3.37
C ALA A 48 7.62 -13.17 -4.24
N HIS A 49 6.35 -13.38 -3.89
CA HIS A 49 5.20 -12.86 -4.63
C HIS A 49 4.31 -11.90 -3.84
N LYS A 50 4.56 -11.73 -2.53
CA LYS A 50 3.74 -10.91 -1.65
C LYS A 50 4.54 -9.73 -1.13
N ARG A 51 4.07 -8.54 -1.45
CA ARG A 51 4.62 -7.26 -1.00
C ARG A 51 3.55 -6.47 -0.27
N ILE A 52 3.97 -5.83 0.80
CA ILE A 52 3.15 -4.89 1.55
C ILE A 52 3.85 -3.53 1.59
N TYR A 53 3.05 -2.49 1.65
CA TYR A 53 3.47 -1.09 1.66
C TYR A 53 3.02 -0.47 2.96
N ARG A 54 3.83 0.42 3.53
CA ARG A 54 3.44 1.12 4.76
C ARG A 54 2.45 2.21 4.39
N LEU A 55 1.33 2.27 5.12
CA LEU A 55 0.30 3.28 4.91
C LEU A 55 0.89 4.69 5.01
N ARG A 56 1.72 4.96 6.02
CA ARG A 56 2.35 6.27 6.22
C ARG A 56 3.18 6.76 5.04
N ASP A 57 3.88 5.85 4.35
CA ASP A 57 4.70 6.22 3.19
C ASP A 57 3.83 6.44 1.95
N LEU A 58 2.72 5.70 1.82
CA LEU A 58 1.69 5.93 0.80
C LEU A 58 0.98 7.26 1.00
N GLU A 59 0.61 7.62 2.23
CA GLU A 59 -0.02 8.90 2.56
C GLU A 59 0.92 10.08 2.27
N ARG A 60 2.20 9.95 2.62
CA ARG A 60 3.23 10.93 2.30
C ARG A 60 3.43 11.11 0.81
N LEU A 61 3.40 10.02 0.05
CA LEU A 61 3.60 10.07 -1.40
C LEU A 61 2.35 10.56 -2.14
N GLY A 62 1.17 10.08 -1.74
CA GLY A 62 -0.12 10.43 -2.32
C GLY A 62 -0.56 11.85 -2.00
N GLY A 63 0.22 12.58 -1.17
CA GLY A 63 -0.05 13.97 -0.86
C GLY A 63 -1.36 14.17 -0.11
N VAL A 64 -1.82 13.17 0.65
CA VAL A 64 -2.93 13.35 1.60
C VAL A 64 -2.38 14.06 2.83
N ALA A 65 -1.93 15.30 2.63
CA ALA A 65 -1.90 16.31 3.66
C ALA A 65 -3.26 16.99 3.59
N GLU A 66 -4.12 16.66 4.56
CA GLU A 66 -5.32 17.37 5.03
C GLU A 66 -6.26 18.05 4.01
#